data_AF-A0A9D4KJ89-F1
#
_entry.id   AF-A0A9D4KJ89-F1
#
_cell.length_a   1.000
_cell.length_b   1.000
_cell.length_c   1.000
_cell.angle_alpha   90.00
_cell.angle_beta   90.00
_cell.angle_gamma   90.00
#
_symmetry.space_group_name_H-M   'P 1'
#
loop_
_entity.id
_entity.type
_entity.pdbx_description
1 polymer ?
#
loop_
_entity_poly.entity_id
_entity_poly.type
_entity_poly.pdbx_seq_one_letter_code
_entity_poly.pdbx_strand_id
1 'polypeptide(L)'
;MSTLTWNLNRGKCSKLNSFDKDIIAASGTPLTIKGQTTIDLRINEKTYPITTVVADIDGDIILGLDLFKRYQCHIDLESEKIRINGDNCILTGQGTSGCYRVVVSEKVQIPARTEIIVPAEVSGTDKIKENLCIIEPTLK
;
A
#
# COMPACT_ATOMS: atom_id res chain seq x y z
N MET A 1 5.84 -22.97 -2.83
CA MET A 1 4.64 -22.36 -2.22
C MET A 1 4.90 -22.19 -0.74
N SER A 2 5.24 -20.97 -0.31
CA SER A 2 5.41 -20.65 1.12
C SER A 2 4.45 -19.51 1.47
N THR A 3 3.31 -19.90 2.00
CA THR A 3 2.30 -18.98 2.55
C THR A 3 2.88 -18.30 3.79
N LEU A 4 3.18 -17.01 3.71
CA LEU A 4 3.50 -16.19 4.89
C LEU A 4 2.23 -16.08 5.73
N THR A 5 2.14 -16.90 6.78
CA THR A 5 1.00 -16.92 7.69
C THR A 5 1.33 -16.04 8.88
N TRP A 6 0.75 -14.83 8.90
CA TRP A 6 0.86 -13.93 10.04
C TRP A 6 -0.14 -14.35 11.13
N ASN A 7 0.37 -14.98 12.19
CA ASN A 7 -0.38 -15.17 13.42
C ASN A 7 -0.18 -13.93 14.31
N LEU A 8 -0.91 -12.85 14.04
CA LEU A 8 -1.32 -11.95 15.12
C LEU A 8 -2.17 -12.82 16.06
N ASN A 9 -1.59 -13.27 17.17
CA ASN A 9 -2.28 -14.05 18.19
C ASN A 9 -3.61 -13.37 18.53
N ARG A 10 -4.72 -13.81 17.91
CA ARG A 10 -6.08 -13.27 18.08
C ARG A 10 -6.64 -13.46 19.52
N GLY A 11 -5.79 -13.81 20.49
CA GLY A 11 -6.15 -14.05 21.89
C GLY A 11 -5.29 -13.33 22.92
N LYS A 12 -4.29 -12.51 22.53
CA LYS A 12 -3.48 -11.74 23.49
C LYS A 12 -3.65 -10.24 23.23
N CYS A 13 -4.58 -9.62 23.96
CA CYS A 13 -4.74 -8.17 23.98
C CYS A 13 -3.57 -7.57 24.76
N SER A 14 -2.49 -7.22 24.05
CA SER A 14 -1.38 -6.49 24.64
C SER A 14 -1.88 -5.11 25.10
N LYS A 15 -1.54 -4.71 26.32
CA LYS A 15 -1.82 -3.35 26.79
C LYS A 15 -1.11 -2.37 25.86
N LEU A 16 -1.88 -1.43 25.30
CA LEU A 16 -1.32 -0.35 24.49
C LEU A 16 -0.77 0.72 25.43
N ASN A 17 0.41 1.22 25.12
CA ASN A 17 0.96 2.41 25.74
C ASN A 17 0.42 3.66 25.02
N SER A 18 0.41 4.81 25.70
CA SER A 18 0.05 6.08 25.06
C SER A 18 1.01 6.42 23.93
N PHE A 19 0.49 7.11 22.93
CA PHE A 19 1.24 7.60 21.78
C PHE A 19 0.69 8.98 21.41
N ASP A 20 1.49 10.02 21.66
CA ASP A 20 1.02 11.41 21.65
C ASP A 20 1.51 12.18 20.41
N LYS A 21 1.59 11.50 19.27
CA LYS A 21 1.94 12.14 17.99
C LYS A 21 0.82 11.96 16.99
N ASP A 22 0.52 13.05 16.29
CA ASP A 22 -0.38 13.01 15.15
C ASP A 22 0.32 12.32 13.97
N ILE A 23 -0.34 11.32 13.40
CA ILE A 23 0.11 10.65 12.18
C ILE A 23 -0.87 11.02 11.07
N ILE A 24 -0.33 11.51 9.96
CA ILE A 24 -1.10 11.86 8.77
C ILE A 24 -0.87 10.77 7.72
N ALA A 25 -1.94 10.22 7.18
CA ALA A 25 -1.89 9.26 6.09
C ALA A 25 -1.40 9.92 4.79
N ALA A 26 -0.98 9.12 3.82
CA ALA A 26 -0.56 9.62 2.50
C ALA A 26 -1.67 10.41 1.77
N SER A 27 -2.95 10.15 2.10
CA SER A 27 -4.11 10.92 1.63
C SER A 27 -4.23 12.32 2.24
N GLY A 28 -3.40 12.68 3.23
CA GLY A 28 -3.52 13.91 4.00
C GLY A 28 -4.52 13.84 5.15
N THR A 29 -5.21 12.70 5.35
CA THR A 29 -6.15 12.53 6.45
C THR A 29 -5.44 12.12 7.74
N PRO A 30 -5.82 12.68 8.91
CA PRO A 30 -5.31 12.20 10.20
C PRO A 30 -5.69 10.74 10.44
N LEU A 31 -4.75 9.93 10.91
CA LEU A 31 -5.01 8.55 11.35
C LEU A 31 -5.49 8.53 12.79
N THR A 32 -6.53 7.74 13.05
CA THR A 32 -7.01 7.51 14.43
C THR A 32 -6.09 6.51 15.12
N ILE A 33 -5.25 7.01 16.03
CA ILE A 33 -4.29 6.20 16.78
C ILE A 33 -4.93 5.63 18.04
N LYS A 34 -4.80 4.31 18.24
CA LYS A 34 -5.29 3.58 19.42
C LYS A 34 -4.21 3.43 20.50
N GLY A 35 -2.94 3.61 20.15
CA GLY A 35 -1.78 3.57 21.04
C GLY A 35 -0.57 2.95 20.37
N GLN A 36 0.43 2.53 21.15
CA GLN A 36 1.62 1.84 20.66
C GLN A 36 1.89 0.55 21.44
N THR A 37 2.50 -0.44 20.79
CA THR A 37 2.90 -1.70 21.42
C THR A 37 4.16 -2.26 20.76
N THR A 38 4.85 -3.16 21.44
CA THR A 38 5.88 -4.00 20.82
C THR A 38 5.25 -5.31 20.39
N ILE A 39 5.57 -5.76 19.17
CA ILE A 39 5.17 -7.05 18.62
C ILE A 39 6.39 -7.79 18.09
N ASP A 40 6.29 -9.12 18.08
CA ASP A 40 7.29 -9.99 17.48
C ASP A 40 6.93 -10.24 16.01
N LEU A 41 7.65 -9.59 15.11
CA LEU A 41 7.54 -9.78 13.68
C LEU A 41 8.30 -11.05 13.28
N ARG A 42 7.59 -12.11 12.89
CA ARG A 42 8.23 -13.36 12.48
C ARG A 42 8.36 -13.44 10.97
N ILE A 43 9.58 -13.59 10.49
CA ILE A 43 9.90 -13.77 9.07
C ILE A 43 10.75 -15.03 8.96
N ASN A 44 10.25 -16.03 8.24
CA ASN A 44 10.82 -17.38 8.21
C ASN A 44 10.98 -17.97 9.64
N GLU A 45 12.20 -18.33 10.03
CA GLU A 45 12.53 -18.86 11.35
C GLU A 45 13.06 -17.81 12.33
N LYS A 46 13.19 -16.55 11.89
CA LYS A 46 13.71 -15.44 12.73
C LYS A 46 12.57 -14.57 13.26
N THR A 47 12.80 -14.02 14.44
CA THR A 47 11.88 -13.13 15.15
C THR A 47 12.52 -11.77 15.35
N TYR A 48 11.78 -10.71 14.98
CA TYR A 48 12.23 -9.34 14.99
C TYR A 48 11.29 -8.50 15.89
N PRO A 49 11.72 -8.11 17.10
CA PRO A 49 10.89 -7.31 17.99
C PRO A 49 10.80 -5.86 17.48
N ILE A 50 9.60 -5.44 17.10
CA ILE A 50 9.34 -4.10 16.55
C ILE A 50 8.33 -3.35 17.41
N THR A 51 8.54 -2.05 17.57
CA THR A 51 7.57 -1.16 18.20
C THR A 51 6.70 -0.56 17.12
N THR A 52 5.39 -0.76 17.22
CA THR A 52 4.42 -0.32 16.22
C THR A 52 3.35 0.55 16.85
N VAL A 53 2.84 1.48 16.05
CA VAL A 53 1.66 2.27 16.37
C VAL A 53 0.44 1.51 15.87
N VAL A 54 -0.57 1.38 16.73
CA VAL A 54 -1.84 0.74 16.38
C VAL A 54 -2.78 1.83 15.90
N ALA A 55 -3.20 1.74 14.65
CA ALA A 55 -4.12 2.67 14.00
C ALA A 55 -5.18 1.91 13.21
N ASP A 56 -6.26 2.59 12.84
CA ASP A 56 -7.24 2.06 11.90
C ASP A 56 -6.71 2.27 10.48
N ILE A 57 -6.24 1.20 9.83
CA ILE A 57 -5.62 1.24 8.50
C ILE A 57 -6.15 0.12 7.60
N ASP A 58 -6.15 0.36 6.30
CA ASP A 58 -6.42 -0.66 5.29
C ASP A 58 -5.16 -1.53 5.10
N GLY A 59 -5.14 -2.69 5.73
CA GLY A 59 -4.04 -3.67 5.67
C GLY A 59 -3.58 -4.15 7.05
N ASP A 60 -2.73 -5.17 7.09
CA ASP A 60 -2.31 -5.79 8.36
C ASP A 60 -1.24 -4.97 9.09
N ILE A 61 -0.21 -4.51 8.37
CA ILE A 61 0.93 -3.77 8.95
C ILE A 61 1.64 -2.94 7.89
N ILE A 62 2.08 -1.73 8.28
CA ILE A 62 2.98 -0.90 7.48
C ILE A 62 4.37 -0.97 8.11
N LEU A 63 5.37 -1.44 7.35
CA LEU A 63 6.76 -1.48 7.80
C LEU A 63 7.46 -0.18 7.43
N GLY A 64 7.96 0.53 8.45
CA GLY A 64 8.63 1.80 8.29
C GLY A 64 10.12 1.70 7.95
N LEU A 65 10.68 2.85 7.57
CA LEU A 65 12.11 3.00 7.30
C LEU A 65 13.00 2.74 8.53
N ASP A 66 12.46 2.96 9.72
CA ASP A 66 13.09 2.66 11.00
C ASP A 66 13.44 1.16 11.12
N LEU A 67 12.50 0.29 10.77
CA LEU A 67 12.70 -1.14 10.72
C LEU A 67 13.75 -1.51 9.66
N PHE A 68 13.61 -0.95 8.45
CA PHE A 68 14.55 -1.22 7.37
C PHE A 68 15.98 -0.83 7.72
N LYS A 69 16.18 0.31 8.40
CA LYS A 69 17.49 0.72 8.91
C LYS A 69 17.99 -0.20 10.02
N ARG A 70 17.13 -0.52 10.99
CA ARG A 70 17.48 -1.33 12.17
C ARG A 70 17.95 -2.74 11.82
N TYR A 71 17.30 -3.38 10.84
CA TYR A 71 17.60 -4.76 10.45
C TYR A 71 18.34 -4.88 9.12
N GLN A 72 18.95 -3.77 8.66
CA GLN A 72 19.75 -3.71 7.43
C GLN A 72 19.00 -4.33 6.24
N CYS A 73 17.75 -3.92 6.07
CA CYS A 73 16.91 -4.45 5.02
C CYS A 73 17.32 -3.89 3.67
N HIS A 74 17.28 -4.75 2.65
CA HIS A 74 17.50 -4.36 1.25
C HIS A 74 16.28 -4.77 0.45
N ILE A 75 15.68 -3.82 -0.25
CA ILE A 75 14.58 -4.08 -1.18
C ILE A 75 15.19 -4.10 -2.57
N ASP A 76 15.04 -5.24 -3.24
CA ASP A 76 15.36 -5.44 -4.64
C ASP A 76 14.03 -5.54 -5.40
N LEU A 77 13.72 -4.47 -6.13
CA LEU A 77 12.49 -4.38 -6.92
C LEU A 77 12.60 -5.13 -8.25
N GLU A 78 13.80 -5.34 -8.76
CA GLU A 78 14.02 -6.08 -10.01
C GLU A 78 13.76 -7.57 -9.80
N SER A 79 14.27 -8.13 -8.70
CA SER A 79 14.07 -9.54 -8.37
C SER A 79 12.88 -9.81 -7.44
N GLU A 80 12.09 -8.78 -7.15
CA GLU A 80 10.94 -8.81 -6.24
C GLU A 80 11.28 -9.46 -4.89
N LYS A 81 12.37 -9.04 -4.26
CA LYS A 81 12.85 -9.60 -3.00
C LYS A 81 13.11 -8.52 -1.97
N ILE A 82 12.87 -8.87 -0.71
CA ILE A 82 13.39 -8.15 0.43
C ILE A 82 14.36 -9.03 1.19
N ARG A 83 15.57 -8.53 1.42
CA ARG A 83 16.56 -9.14 2.29
C ARG A 83 16.47 -8.50 3.66
N ILE A 84 16.35 -9.28 4.72
CA ILE A 84 16.29 -8.81 6.11
C ILE A 84 17.33 -9.58 6.90
N ASN A 85 18.35 -8.88 7.42
CA ASN A 85 19.47 -9.48 8.15
C ASN A 85 20.05 -10.76 7.47
N GLY A 86 20.25 -10.67 6.15
CA GLY A 86 20.79 -11.75 5.31
C GLY A 86 19.76 -12.73 4.73
N ASP A 87 18.52 -12.79 5.25
CA ASP A 87 17.49 -13.72 4.75
C ASP A 87 16.68 -13.08 3.64
N ASN A 88 16.46 -13.81 2.55
CA ASN A 88 15.65 -13.35 1.43
C ASN A 88 14.19 -13.78 1.59
N CYS A 89 13.29 -12.84 1.33
CA CYS A 89 11.85 -13.06 1.25
C CYS A 89 11.35 -12.55 -0.11
N ILE A 90 10.44 -13.29 -0.73
CA ILE A 90 9.82 -12.88 -1.99
C ILE A 90 8.74 -11.84 -1.66
N LEU A 91 8.75 -10.73 -2.38
CA LEU A 91 7.69 -9.73 -2.36
C LEU A 91 6.62 -10.17 -3.36
N THR A 92 5.37 -10.16 -2.94
CA THR A 92 4.25 -10.34 -3.85
C THR A 92 3.44 -9.07 -3.89
N GLY A 93 3.23 -8.53 -5.08
CA GLY A 93 2.29 -7.43 -5.26
C GLY A 93 0.89 -7.84 -4.79
N GLN A 94 0.29 -7.04 -3.91
CA GLN A 94 -1.14 -7.11 -3.65
C GLN A 94 -1.83 -5.93 -4.34
N GLY A 95 -2.78 -6.26 -5.21
CA GLY A 95 -3.52 -5.31 -6.03
C GLY A 95 -3.74 -5.84 -7.44
N THR A 96 -4.89 -5.55 -8.04
CA THR A 96 -5.11 -5.74 -9.47
C THR A 96 -4.89 -4.43 -10.18
N SER A 97 -3.76 -4.29 -10.86
CA SER A 97 -3.50 -3.14 -11.74
C SER A 97 -4.37 -3.28 -12.99
N GLY A 98 -5.47 -2.56 -13.06
CA GLY A 98 -6.29 -2.44 -14.26
C GLY A 98 -5.78 -1.28 -15.11
N CYS A 99 -5.19 -1.56 -16.27
CA CYS A 99 -4.95 -0.53 -17.28
C CYS A 99 -6.16 -0.51 -18.22
N TYR A 100 -6.89 0.60 -18.22
CA TYR A 100 -8.10 0.77 -19.01
C TYR A 100 -7.91 1.90 -20.01
N ARG A 101 -8.22 1.65 -21.29
CA ARG A 101 -8.18 2.70 -22.31
C ARG A 101 -9.51 3.45 -22.30
N VAL A 102 -9.50 4.70 -21.86
CA VAL A 102 -10.67 5.59 -21.94
C VAL A 102 -10.65 6.32 -23.28
N VAL A 103 -11.77 6.29 -24.00
CA VAL A 103 -11.94 6.96 -25.30
C VAL A 103 -13.13 7.90 -25.19
N VAL A 104 -12.96 9.15 -25.60
CA VAL A 104 -14.06 10.12 -25.65
C VAL A 104 -15.07 9.67 -26.71
N SER A 105 -16.35 9.67 -26.39
CA SER A 105 -17.40 9.18 -27.30
C SER A 105 -17.52 10.04 -28.57
N GLU A 106 -17.07 11.29 -28.53
CA GLU A 106 -17.13 12.23 -29.65
C GLU A 106 -15.95 13.21 -29.67
N LYS A 107 -15.78 13.91 -30.80
CA LYS A 107 -14.75 14.93 -30.94
C LYS A 107 -15.17 16.20 -30.20
N VAL A 108 -14.43 16.57 -29.16
CA VAL A 108 -14.69 17.78 -28.35
C VAL A 108 -13.58 18.81 -28.54
N GLN A 109 -13.95 20.08 -28.71
CA GLN A 109 -13.01 21.20 -28.66
C GLN A 109 -12.94 21.73 -27.23
N ILE A 110 -11.76 21.69 -26.63
CA ILE A 110 -11.51 22.23 -25.28
C ILE A 110 -10.85 23.60 -25.44
N PRO A 111 -11.53 24.70 -25.06
CA PRO A 111 -10.92 26.02 -25.05
C PRO A 111 -9.66 26.08 -24.16
N ALA A 112 -8.79 27.05 -24.45
CA ALA A 112 -7.63 27.27 -23.60
C ALA A 112 -8.07 27.64 -22.17
N ARG A 113 -7.41 27.03 -21.17
CA ARG A 113 -7.61 27.31 -19.73
C ARG A 113 -9.02 26.99 -19.21
N THR A 114 -9.69 26.00 -19.78
CA THR A 114 -11.00 25.52 -19.30
C THR A 114 -10.95 24.07 -18.88
N GLU A 115 -11.77 23.72 -17.89
CA GLU A 115 -12.07 22.34 -17.51
C GLU A 115 -13.47 21.99 -18.02
N ILE A 116 -13.63 20.84 -18.67
CA ILE A 116 -14.91 20.36 -19.20
C ILE A 116 -15.13 18.90 -18.86
N ILE A 117 -16.38 18.52 -18.58
CA ILE A 117 -16.80 17.13 -18.39
C ILE A 117 -17.36 16.63 -19.73
N VAL A 118 -16.80 15.55 -20.26
CA VAL A 118 -17.22 14.96 -21.54
C VAL A 118 -17.62 13.49 -21.37
N PRO A 119 -18.63 13.01 -22.12
CA PRO A 119 -18.94 11.59 -22.18
C PRO A 119 -17.75 10.79 -22.74
N ALA A 120 -17.42 9.68 -22.08
CA ALA A 120 -16.34 8.79 -22.49
C ALA A 120 -16.68 7.34 -22.16
N GLU A 121 -16.03 6.43 -22.87
CA GLU A 121 -16.22 4.98 -22.77
C GLU A 121 -14.90 4.29 -22.46
N VAL A 122 -14.97 3.20 -21.70
CA VAL A 122 -13.81 2.34 -21.45
C VAL A 122 -13.74 1.27 -22.53
N SER A 123 -12.67 1.28 -23.33
CA SER A 123 -12.37 0.28 -24.35
C SER A 123 -11.67 -0.93 -23.73
N GLY A 124 -12.36 -2.08 -23.66
CA GLY A 124 -11.83 -3.36 -23.17
C GLY A 124 -12.95 -4.32 -22.77
N THR A 125 -12.67 -5.63 -22.72
CA THR A 125 -13.65 -6.68 -22.34
C THR A 125 -13.67 -7.00 -20.86
N ASP A 126 -12.74 -6.46 -20.08
CA ASP A 126 -12.62 -6.78 -18.67
C ASP A 126 -13.59 -5.94 -17.83
N LYS A 127 -14.33 -6.62 -16.95
CA LYS A 127 -15.21 -5.95 -15.96
C LYS A 127 -14.39 -4.88 -15.23
N ILE A 128 -14.83 -3.63 -15.33
CA ILE A 128 -14.25 -2.50 -14.61
C ILE A 128 -14.32 -2.84 -13.12
N LYS A 129 -13.16 -3.07 -12.50
CA LYS A 129 -13.06 -3.14 -11.05
C LYS A 129 -12.81 -1.71 -10.58
N GLU A 130 -13.58 -1.24 -9.59
CA GLU A 130 -13.46 0.09 -9.00
C GLU A 130 -12.00 0.40 -8.68
N ASN A 131 -11.31 1.19 -9.51
CA ASN A 131 -9.92 1.58 -9.30
C ASN A 131 -9.54 2.79 -10.16
N LEU A 132 -8.53 3.50 -9.66
CA LEU A 132 -7.96 4.75 -10.17
C LEU A 132 -7.41 4.57 -11.61
N CYS A 133 -7.80 5.46 -12.53
CA CYS A 133 -7.23 5.51 -13.88
C CYS A 133 -6.43 6.82 -14.07
N ILE A 134 -5.29 6.72 -14.75
CA ILE A 134 -4.55 7.88 -15.25
C ILE A 134 -4.91 8.01 -16.73
N ILE A 135 -5.51 9.13 -17.10
CA ILE A 135 -5.85 9.44 -18.49
C ILE A 135 -4.73 10.32 -19.05
N GLU A 136 -4.00 9.84 -20.04
CA GLU A 136 -3.06 10.65 -20.81
C GLU A 136 -3.77 11.17 -22.08
N PRO A 137 -4.11 12.47 -22.16
CA PRO A 137 -4.72 13.01 -23.37
C PRO A 137 -3.67 13.07 -24.49
N THR A 138 -3.87 12.29 -25.55
CA THR A 138 -3.02 12.33 -26.74
C THR A 138 -3.47 13.48 -27.63
N LEU A 139 -2.64 14.51 -27.77
CA LEU A 139 -2.80 15.54 -28.80
C LEU A 139 -2.34 14.95 -30.14
N LYS A 140 -3.27 14.78 -31.09
CA LYS A 140 -2.94 14.62 -32.51
C LYS A 140 -3.05 15.97 -33.21
#